data_AF-A0A946AIN8-F1
#
_entry.id   AF-A0A946AIN8-F1
#
_cell.length_a   1.000
_cell.length_b   1.000
_cell.length_c   1.000
_cell.angle_alpha   90.00
_cell.angle_beta   90.00
_cell.angle_gamma   90.00
#
_symmetry.space_group_name_H-M   'P 1'
#
loop_
_entity.id
_entity.type
_entity.pdbx_description
1 polymer ?
#
loop_
_entity_poly.entity_id
_entity_poly.type
_entity_poly.pdbx_seq_one_letter_code
_entity_poly.pdbx_strand_id
1 'polypeptide(L)'
;LMSIWSSRITESAAFWGMLSGLAFNIVPKFFEFIGMIQFPSYLNPVLIGGAVSLIVTIAISYRTTVSTEESSYLRKLHVTPADEIDVRKTRTSLWAPAILVLNGLIMPYLLITYYVRPYQAARGELLPDGSLNWLAGESILVLSWMLVYVSLGLFSIKIIRNAYAPPR
;
A
#
# COMPACT_ATOMS: atom_id res chain seq x y z
N LEU A 1 10.43 -6.29 2.10
CA LEU A 1 9.34 -5.95 3.05
C LEU A 1 8.75 -7.20 3.70
N MET A 2 8.33 -8.23 2.96
CA MET A 2 7.70 -9.43 3.53
C MET A 2 8.55 -10.24 4.54
N SER A 3 9.88 -10.32 4.41
CA SER A 3 10.71 -11.11 5.36
C SER A 3 10.88 -10.45 6.73
N ILE A 4 10.68 -9.14 6.85
CA ILE A 4 10.71 -8.46 8.16
C ILE A 4 9.45 -8.82 8.96
N TRP A 5 8.32 -9.02 8.30
CA TRP A 5 7.01 -9.26 8.93
C TRP A 5 6.58 -10.73 8.98
N SER A 6 7.34 -11.64 8.35
CA SER A 6 7.02 -13.07 8.33
C SER A 6 8.12 -13.87 9.01
N SER A 7 7.76 -14.59 10.08
CA SER A 7 8.65 -15.52 10.78
C SER A 7 9.00 -16.78 9.98
N ARG A 8 8.51 -16.90 8.74
CA ARG A 8 8.60 -18.11 7.92
C ARG A 8 9.33 -17.90 6.58
N ILE A 9 9.49 -16.66 6.13
CA ILE A 9 10.15 -16.38 4.85
C ILE A 9 11.66 -16.38 5.06
N THR A 10 12.34 -17.29 4.38
CA THR A 10 13.80 -17.38 4.41
C THR A 10 14.44 -16.48 3.36
N GLU A 11 15.71 -16.11 3.56
CA GLU A 11 16.50 -15.36 2.58
C GLU A 11 16.48 -16.04 1.20
N SER A 12 16.68 -17.37 1.16
CA SER A 12 16.64 -18.13 -0.10
C SER A 12 15.29 -18.05 -0.78
N ALA A 13 14.19 -18.13 -0.03
CA ALA A 13 12.85 -17.99 -0.58
C ALA A 13 12.61 -16.61 -1.18
N ALA A 14 13.05 -15.55 -0.50
CA ALA A 14 12.94 -14.17 -0.99
C ALA A 14 13.79 -13.97 -2.26
N PHE A 15 15.02 -14.48 -2.28
CA PHE A 15 15.92 -14.40 -3.44
C PHE A 15 15.31 -15.07 -4.68
N TRP A 16 14.92 -16.34 -4.55
CA TRP A 16 14.33 -17.09 -5.66
C TRP A 16 12.95 -16.57 -6.06
N GLY A 17 12.18 -16.04 -5.12
CA GLY A 17 10.95 -15.30 -5.38
C GLY A 17 11.19 -14.08 -6.25
N MET A 18 12.15 -13.22 -5.90
CA MET A 18 12.50 -12.04 -6.70
C MET A 18 13.04 -12.42 -8.08
N LEU A 19 13.96 -13.39 -8.15
CA LEU A 19 14.58 -13.82 -9.40
C LEU A 19 13.54 -14.42 -10.37
N SER A 20 12.69 -15.31 -9.88
CA SER A 20 11.60 -15.89 -10.68
C SER A 20 10.59 -14.83 -11.10
N GLY A 21 10.20 -13.93 -10.21
CA GLY A 21 9.29 -12.83 -10.54
C GLY A 21 9.83 -11.92 -11.64
N LEU A 22 11.11 -11.57 -11.56
CA LEU A 22 11.80 -10.77 -12.57
C LEU A 22 11.86 -11.50 -13.92
N ALA A 23 12.25 -12.78 -13.92
CA ALA A 23 12.33 -13.56 -15.15
C ALA A 23 10.97 -13.70 -15.84
N PHE A 24 9.92 -14.01 -15.08
CA PHE A 24 8.55 -14.15 -15.59
C PHE A 24 7.85 -12.81 -15.86
N ASN A 25 8.49 -11.69 -15.54
CA ASN A 25 8.09 -10.38 -16.01
C ASN A 25 8.80 -10.01 -17.31
N ILE A 26 10.14 -10.04 -17.31
CA ILE A 26 10.97 -9.54 -18.41
C ILE A 26 10.82 -10.41 -19.65
N VAL A 27 10.87 -11.74 -19.51
CA VAL A 27 10.86 -12.64 -20.67
C VAL A 27 9.54 -12.52 -21.44
N PRO A 28 8.35 -12.62 -20.81
CA PRO A 28 7.09 -12.40 -21.52
C PRO A 28 6.97 -10.98 -22.07
N LYS A 29 7.44 -9.96 -21.33
CA LYS A 29 7.39 -8.57 -21.80
C LYS A 29 8.27 -8.34 -23.01
N PHE A 30 9.41 -9.01 -23.10
CA PHE A 30 10.29 -8.98 -24.27
C PHE A 30 9.59 -9.60 -25.50
N PHE A 31 8.93 -10.74 -25.34
CA PHE A 31 8.17 -11.36 -26.43
C PHE A 31 6.96 -10.54 -26.88
N GLU A 32 6.31 -9.84 -25.95
CA GLU A 32 5.27 -8.86 -26.25
C GLU A 32 5.84 -7.66 -27.02
N PHE A 33 7.01 -7.17 -26.60
CA PHE A 33 7.68 -6.03 -27.22
C PHE A 33 8.11 -6.28 -28.66
N ILE A 34 8.62 -7.48 -28.98
CA ILE A 34 8.99 -7.86 -30.35
C ILE A 34 7.78 -8.30 -31.21
N GLY A 35 6.57 -8.26 -30.65
CA GLY A 35 5.33 -8.60 -31.37
C GLY A 35 5.08 -10.10 -31.57
N MET A 36 5.81 -10.97 -30.86
CA MET A 36 5.66 -12.43 -31.00
C MET A 36 4.43 -12.96 -30.25
N ILE A 37 4.07 -12.35 -29.12
CA ILE A 37 2.93 -12.76 -28.27
C ILE A 37 2.11 -11.52 -27.89
N GLN A 38 0.79 -11.63 -27.89
CA GLN A 38 -0.09 -10.59 -27.33
C GLN A 38 -0.77 -11.12 -26.07
N PHE A 39 -0.57 -10.42 -24.95
CA PHE A 39 -1.18 -10.79 -23.68
C PHE A 39 -2.50 -10.03 -23.45
N PRO A 40 -3.57 -10.71 -23.01
CA PRO A 40 -4.76 -10.04 -22.47
C PRO A 40 -4.42 -9.16 -21.27
N SER A 41 -5.24 -8.13 -20.99
CA SER A 41 -5.00 -7.18 -19.89
C SER A 41 -4.82 -7.84 -18.51
N TYR A 42 -5.50 -8.96 -18.26
CA TYR A 42 -5.42 -9.73 -17.02
C TYR A 42 -4.22 -10.70 -16.95
N LEU A 43 -3.55 -10.96 -18.07
CA LEU A 43 -2.31 -11.75 -18.18
C LEU A 43 -1.10 -10.85 -18.48
N ASN A 44 -1.15 -9.60 -18.01
CA ASN A 44 -0.03 -8.70 -18.12
C ASN A 44 1.23 -9.34 -17.49
N PRO A 45 2.40 -9.29 -18.15
CA PRO A 45 3.65 -9.83 -17.61
C PRO A 45 3.98 -9.40 -16.17
N VAL A 46 3.53 -8.23 -15.72
CA VAL A 46 3.68 -7.78 -14.33
C VAL A 46 2.88 -8.64 -13.35
N LEU A 47 1.65 -9.01 -13.72
CA LEU A 47 0.79 -9.87 -12.91
C LEU A 47 1.33 -11.30 -12.86
N ILE A 48 1.79 -11.81 -14.01
CA ILE A 48 2.40 -13.14 -14.11
C ILE A 48 3.67 -13.21 -13.24
N GLY A 49 4.59 -12.26 -13.42
CA GLY A 49 5.81 -12.18 -12.61
C GLY A 49 5.51 -12.07 -11.11
N GLY A 50 4.54 -11.23 -10.73
CA GLY A 50 4.11 -11.11 -9.33
C GLY A 50 3.55 -12.42 -8.75
N ALA A 51 2.69 -13.11 -9.49
CA ALA A 51 2.10 -14.38 -9.06
C ALA A 51 3.18 -15.48 -8.92
N VAL A 52 4.07 -15.61 -9.91
CA VAL A 52 5.15 -16.61 -9.86
C VAL A 52 6.12 -16.31 -8.71
N SER A 53 6.49 -15.04 -8.51
CA SER A 53 7.33 -14.61 -7.40
C SER A 53 6.77 -15.06 -6.05
N LEU A 54 5.46 -14.86 -5.85
CA LEU A 54 4.77 -15.24 -4.63
C LEU A 54 4.75 -16.77 -4.45
N ILE A 55 4.38 -17.52 -5.50
CA ILE A 55 4.33 -18.99 -5.46
C ILE A 55 5.70 -19.57 -5.11
N VAL A 56 6.77 -19.09 -5.76
CA VAL A 56 8.13 -19.56 -5.51
C VAL A 56 8.59 -19.22 -4.09
N THR A 57 8.32 -17.99 -3.63
CA THR A 57 8.63 -17.58 -2.25
C THR A 57 7.94 -18.49 -1.24
N ILE A 58 6.66 -18.78 -1.43
CA ILE A 58 5.88 -19.64 -0.54
C ILE A 58 6.42 -21.08 -0.58
N ALA A 59 6.60 -21.64 -1.78
CA ALA A 59 7.05 -23.02 -1.95
C ALA A 59 8.42 -23.29 -1.32
N ILE A 60 9.37 -22.35 -1.47
CA ILE A 60 10.70 -22.47 -0.88
C ILE A 60 10.63 -22.24 0.62
N SER A 61 9.87 -21.24 1.10
CA SER A 61 9.68 -20.99 2.54
C SER A 61 9.07 -22.17 3.30
N TYR A 62 8.28 -23.02 2.62
CA TYR A 62 7.78 -24.26 3.22
C TYR A 62 8.84 -25.36 3.33
N ARG A 63 9.89 -25.31 2.49
CA ARG A 63 10.95 -26.31 2.41
C ARG A 63 12.21 -25.92 3.19
N THR A 64 12.33 -24.67 3.61
CA THR A 64 13.40 -24.18 4.47
C THR A 64 12.87 -23.76 5.84
N THR A 65 13.76 -23.76 6.83
CA THR A 65 13.46 -23.34 8.20
C THR A 65 14.28 -22.11 8.55
N VAL A 66 13.64 -21.12 9.16
CA VAL A 66 14.32 -19.91 9.67
C VAL A 66 15.20 -20.30 10.87
N SER A 67 16.43 -19.82 10.90
CA SER A 67 17.35 -20.07 12.02
C SER A 67 16.88 -19.38 13.30
N THR A 68 17.18 -19.97 14.46
CA THR A 68 16.92 -19.34 15.77
C THR A 68 17.64 -17.99 15.89
N GLU A 69 18.85 -17.86 15.34
CA GLU A 69 19.61 -16.60 15.34
C GLU A 69 18.90 -15.53 14.51
N GLU A 70 18.46 -15.88 13.31
CA GLU A 70 17.75 -14.98 12.39
C GLU A 70 16.41 -14.51 13.00
N SER A 71 15.65 -15.42 13.62
CA SER A 71 14.40 -15.06 14.30
C SER A 71 14.63 -14.11 15.50
N SER A 72 15.72 -14.32 16.25
CA SER A 72 16.08 -13.47 17.40
C SER A 72 16.50 -12.08 16.95
N TYR A 73 17.24 -11.99 15.83
CA TYR A 73 17.65 -10.75 15.20
C TYR A 73 16.44 -9.96 14.68
N LEU A 74 15.53 -10.62 13.96
CA LEU A 74 14.27 -10.02 13.51
C LEU A 74 13.44 -9.49 14.67
N ARG A 75 13.40 -10.20 15.81
CA ARG A 75 12.68 -9.72 17.00
C ARG A 75 13.29 -8.43 17.56
N LYS A 76 14.61 -8.27 17.51
CA LYS A 76 15.30 -7.04 17.94
C LYS A 76 14.99 -5.86 17.00
N LEU A 77 14.83 -6.10 15.70
CA LEU A 77 14.46 -5.08 14.70
C LEU A 77 13.08 -4.44 14.94
N HIS A 78 12.17 -5.14 15.65
CA HIS A 78 10.85 -4.60 15.97
C HIS A 78 10.81 -3.78 17.26
N VAL A 79 11.93 -3.68 17.99
CA VAL A 79 12.04 -2.88 19.21
C VAL A 79 12.66 -1.55 18.85
N THR A 80 11.98 -0.45 19.15
CA THR A 80 12.51 0.90 18.94
C THR A 80 13.71 1.14 19.87
N PRO A 81 14.89 1.50 19.32
CA PRO A 81 16.07 1.84 20.13
C PRO A 81 15.82 3.05 21.04
N ALA A 82 16.43 3.06 22.23
CA ALA A 82 16.22 4.13 23.22
C ALA A 82 16.73 5.49 22.75
N ASP A 83 17.74 5.52 21.89
CA ASP A 83 18.31 6.73 21.28
C ASP A 83 17.44 7.32 20.15
N GLU A 84 16.48 6.56 19.64
CA GLU A 84 15.49 7.04 18.67
C GLU A 84 14.25 7.67 19.34
N ILE A 85 14.05 7.47 20.64
CA ILE A 85 12.95 8.04 21.41
C ILE A 85 13.26 9.52 21.71
N ASP A 86 12.67 10.41 20.91
CA ASP A 86 12.88 11.86 21.02
C ASP A 86 11.56 12.61 20.74
N VAL A 87 11.15 13.44 21.71
CA VAL A 87 9.92 14.24 21.63
C VAL A 87 9.94 15.21 20.44
N ARG A 88 11.07 15.86 20.17
CA ARG A 88 11.21 16.84 19.10
C ARG A 88 11.14 16.15 17.74
N LYS A 89 11.88 15.05 17.55
CA LYS A 89 11.83 14.28 16.29
C LYS A 89 10.46 13.65 16.06
N THR A 90 9.82 13.15 17.10
CA THR A 90 8.45 12.63 17.04
C THR A 90 7.47 13.71 16.59
N ARG A 91 7.54 14.91 17.18
CA ARG A 91 6.66 16.03 16.79
C ARG A 91 6.87 16.46 15.34
N THR A 92 8.11 16.48 14.86
CA THR A 92 8.40 16.76 13.45
C THR A 92 7.84 15.67 12.53
N SER A 93 7.99 14.40 12.89
CA SER A 93 7.52 13.25 12.10
C SER A 93 5.99 13.18 11.99
N LEU A 94 5.27 13.77 12.95
CA LEU A 94 3.80 13.83 12.93
C LEU A 94 3.24 14.82 11.89
N TRP A 95 4.05 15.71 11.31
CA TRP A 95 3.57 16.61 10.25
C TRP A 95 3.16 15.86 8.99
N ALA A 96 3.93 14.86 8.56
CA ALA A 96 3.63 14.09 7.36
C ALA A 96 2.23 13.43 7.41
N PRO A 97 1.88 12.65 8.45
CA PRO A 97 0.54 12.08 8.53
C PRO A 97 -0.54 13.12 8.87
N ALA A 98 -0.22 14.23 9.54
CA ALA A 98 -1.18 15.32 9.75
C ALA A 98 -1.58 15.99 8.41
N ILE A 99 -0.61 16.25 7.54
CA ILE A 99 -0.84 16.74 6.18
C ILE A 99 -1.65 15.71 5.38
N LEU A 100 -1.40 14.41 5.57
CA LEU A 100 -2.16 13.35 4.93
C LEU A 100 -3.64 13.35 5.35
N VAL A 101 -3.94 13.52 6.64
CA VAL A 101 -5.31 13.68 7.14
C VAL A 101 -5.95 14.93 6.55
N LEU A 102 -5.23 16.05 6.56
CA LEU A 102 -5.71 17.32 5.99
C LEU A 102 -6.01 17.18 4.50
N ASN A 103 -5.16 16.49 3.74
CA ASN A 103 -5.42 16.15 2.34
C ASN A 103 -6.70 15.31 2.18
N GLY A 104 -6.86 14.30 3.03
CA GLY A 104 -8.05 13.44 3.06
C GLY A 104 -9.34 14.18 3.40
N LEU A 105 -9.29 15.39 3.95
CA LEU A 105 -10.46 16.24 4.20
C LEU A 105 -10.67 17.29 3.11
N ILE A 106 -9.60 17.97 2.69
CA ILE A 106 -9.66 19.06 1.72
C ILE A 106 -9.97 18.54 0.30
N MET A 107 -9.30 17.47 -0.13
CA MET A 107 -9.48 16.99 -1.50
C MET A 107 -10.90 16.51 -1.79
N PRO A 108 -11.56 15.74 -0.91
CA PRO A 108 -12.96 15.38 -1.12
C PRO A 108 -13.90 16.60 -1.22
N TYR A 109 -13.68 17.62 -0.41
CA TYR A 109 -14.44 18.86 -0.50
C TYR A 109 -14.28 19.55 -1.86
N LEU A 110 -13.03 19.65 -2.35
CA LEU A 110 -12.74 20.22 -3.67
C LEU A 110 -13.35 19.38 -4.80
N LEU A 111 -13.21 18.06 -4.74
CA LEU A 111 -13.79 17.15 -5.74
C LEU A 111 -15.31 17.20 -5.74
N ILE A 112 -15.95 17.28 -4.57
CA ILE A 112 -17.40 17.47 -4.50
C ILE A 112 -17.82 18.76 -5.21
N THR A 113 -17.10 19.84 -4.96
CA THR A 113 -17.43 21.19 -5.45
C THR A 113 -17.17 21.35 -6.95
N TYR A 114 -15.99 20.93 -7.42
CA TYR A 114 -15.50 21.22 -8.76
C TYR A 114 -15.60 20.03 -9.73
N TYR A 115 -15.89 18.82 -9.24
CA TYR A 115 -15.99 17.62 -10.08
C TYR A 115 -17.35 16.93 -9.96
N VAL A 116 -17.71 16.39 -8.78
CA VAL A 116 -18.92 15.56 -8.62
C VAL A 116 -20.19 16.36 -8.92
N ARG A 117 -20.37 17.53 -8.29
CA ARG A 117 -21.56 18.36 -8.51
C ARG A 117 -21.73 18.78 -9.98
N PRO A 118 -20.73 19.38 -10.66
CA PRO A 118 -20.89 19.75 -12.06
C PRO A 118 -21.04 18.53 -12.98
N TYR A 119 -20.38 17.41 -12.67
CA TYR A 119 -20.51 16.17 -13.45
C TYR A 119 -21.93 15.58 -13.37
N GLN A 120 -22.48 15.45 -12.17
CA GLN A 120 -23.87 14.99 -11.98
C GLN A 120 -24.89 15.95 -12.58
N ALA A 121 -24.66 17.26 -12.46
CA ALA A 121 -25.50 18.27 -13.09
C ALA A 121 -25.54 18.11 -14.62
N ALA A 122 -24.37 17.90 -15.24
CA ALA A 122 -24.26 17.69 -16.69
C ALA A 122 -24.91 16.39 -17.15
N ARG A 123 -24.94 15.35 -16.30
CA ARG A 123 -25.61 14.07 -16.58
C ARG A 123 -27.09 14.02 -16.19
N GLY A 124 -27.61 15.05 -15.53
CA GLY A 124 -28.97 15.04 -14.99
C GLY A 124 -29.17 14.02 -13.86
N GLU A 125 -28.11 13.66 -13.14
CA GLU A 125 -28.12 12.67 -12.06
C GLU A 125 -28.28 13.27 -10.66
N LEU A 126 -28.39 14.59 -10.57
CA LEU A 126 -28.76 15.24 -9.32
C LEU A 126 -30.15 14.80 -8.88
N LEU A 127 -30.35 14.71 -7.57
CA LEU A 127 -31.66 14.43 -6.99
C LEU A 127 -32.61 15.60 -7.28
N PRO A 128 -33.95 15.39 -7.20
CA PRO A 128 -34.93 16.43 -7.51
C PRO A 128 -34.82 17.71 -6.67
N ASP A 129 -34.18 17.62 -5.50
CA ASP A 129 -33.90 18.73 -4.59
C ASP A 129 -32.57 19.45 -4.87
N GLY A 130 -31.83 19.05 -5.92
CA GLY A 130 -30.52 19.58 -6.28
C GLY A 130 -29.37 19.04 -5.40
N SER A 131 -29.64 18.03 -4.58
CA SER A 131 -28.62 17.32 -3.80
C SER A 131 -27.89 16.27 -4.65
N LEU A 132 -26.74 15.82 -4.15
CA LEU A 132 -25.90 14.85 -4.85
C LEU A 132 -26.49 13.45 -4.75
N ASN A 133 -26.43 12.70 -5.86
CA ASN A 133 -26.64 11.27 -5.81
C ASN A 133 -25.40 10.59 -5.21
N TRP A 134 -25.48 10.23 -3.93
CA TRP A 134 -24.37 9.62 -3.20
C TRP A 134 -24.05 8.18 -3.62
N LEU A 135 -24.97 7.50 -4.31
CA LEU A 135 -24.78 6.14 -4.82
C LEU A 135 -24.08 6.09 -6.18
N ALA A 136 -23.88 7.25 -6.81
CA ALA A 136 -23.15 7.34 -8.07
C ALA A 136 -21.65 7.06 -7.87
N GLY A 137 -20.99 6.53 -8.91
CA GLY A 137 -19.61 6.06 -8.84
C GLY A 137 -18.61 7.16 -8.43
N GLU A 138 -18.80 8.38 -8.91
CA GLU A 138 -17.98 9.54 -8.58
C GLU A 138 -18.12 9.98 -7.12
N SER A 139 -19.32 9.89 -6.54
CA SER A 139 -19.54 10.15 -5.12
C SER A 139 -18.84 9.10 -4.25
N ILE A 140 -18.94 7.83 -4.64
CA ILE A 140 -18.26 6.71 -3.97
C ILE A 140 -16.73 6.87 -4.07
N LEU A 141 -16.20 7.29 -5.21
CA LEU A 141 -14.77 7.53 -5.41
C LEU A 141 -14.26 8.61 -4.45
N VAL A 142 -14.99 9.71 -4.32
CA VAL A 142 -14.62 10.80 -3.40
C VAL A 142 -14.69 10.36 -1.93
N LEU A 143 -15.71 9.60 -1.54
CA LEU A 143 -15.80 9.02 -0.19
C LEU A 143 -14.66 8.04 0.07
N SER A 144 -14.27 7.25 -0.93
CA SER A 144 -13.13 6.32 -0.84
C SER A 144 -11.82 7.07 -0.61
N TRP A 145 -11.62 8.22 -1.26
CA TRP A 145 -10.47 9.09 -0.99
C TRP A 145 -10.42 9.53 0.47
N MET A 146 -11.54 10.03 1.01
CA MET A 146 -11.60 10.44 2.42
C MET A 146 -11.25 9.27 3.34
N LEU A 147 -11.88 8.12 3.11
CA LEU A 147 -11.68 6.93 3.93
C LEU A 147 -10.21 6.49 3.94
N VAL A 148 -9.56 6.39 2.78
CA VAL A 148 -8.18 5.92 2.67
C VAL A 148 -7.20 6.88 3.35
N TYR A 149 -7.25 8.17 3.02
CA TYR A 149 -6.24 9.13 3.46
C TYR A 149 -6.38 9.48 4.95
N VAL A 150 -7.62 9.63 5.45
CA VAL A 150 -7.86 9.92 6.87
C VAL A 150 -7.50 8.71 7.72
N SER A 151 -7.94 7.50 7.35
CA SER A 151 -7.63 6.30 8.13
C SER A 151 -6.12 6.02 8.19
N LEU A 152 -5.42 6.14 7.06
CA LEU A 152 -3.98 5.95 6.99
C LEU A 152 -3.22 6.99 7.80
N GLY A 153 -3.64 8.26 7.74
CA GLY A 153 -3.04 9.34 8.53
C GLY A 153 -3.22 9.14 10.04
N LEU A 154 -4.43 8.81 10.49
CA LEU A 154 -4.70 8.52 11.90
C LEU A 154 -3.94 7.28 12.39
N PHE A 155 -3.89 6.22 11.58
CA PHE A 155 -3.12 5.02 11.89
C PHE A 155 -1.64 5.35 12.04
N SER A 156 -1.07 6.12 11.11
CA SER A 156 0.34 6.54 11.14
C SER A 156 0.65 7.39 12.38
N ILE A 157 -0.24 8.34 12.74
CA ILE A 157 -0.10 9.13 13.98
C ILE A 157 -0.06 8.22 15.20
N LYS A 158 -0.96 7.23 15.28
CA LYS A 158 -1.02 6.28 16.40
C LYS A 158 0.27 5.46 16.50
N ILE A 159 0.76 4.91 15.39
CA ILE A 159 1.99 4.10 15.36
C ILE A 159 3.21 4.93 15.73
N ILE A 160 3.39 6.10 15.12
CA ILE A 160 4.53 6.98 15.40
C ILE A 160 4.56 7.38 16.88
N ARG A 161 3.42 7.75 17.45
CA ARG A 161 3.33 8.08 18.88
C ARG A 161 3.66 6.89 19.78
N ASN A 162 3.13 5.71 19.47
CA ASN A 162 3.37 4.53 20.28
C ASN A 162 4.82 4.03 20.21
N ALA A 163 5.50 4.25 19.08
CA ALA A 163 6.87 3.79 18.87
C ALA A 163 7.92 4.78 19.40
N TYR A 164 7.72 6.10 19.23
CA TYR A 164 8.78 7.10 19.43
C TYR A 164 8.50 8.12 20.53
N ALA A 165 7.30 8.17 21.10
CA ALA A 165 7.04 9.05 22.24
C ALA A 165 7.61 8.45 23.54
N PRO A 166 8.14 9.28 24.45
CA PRO A 166 8.58 8.78 25.75
C PRO A 166 7.41 8.14 26.52
N PRO A 167 7.66 7.09 27.30
CA PRO A 167 6.65 6.46 28.15
C PRO A 167 6.07 7.50 29.12
N ARG A 168 4.74 7.47 29.26
CA ARG A 168 3.99 8.36 30.16
C ARG A 168 4.06 7.90 31.61
#